data_AF-A0A7C5WPT9-F1
#
_entry.id   AF-A0A7C5WPT9-F1
#
_cell.length_a   1.000
_cell.length_b   1.000
_cell.length_c   1.000
_cell.angle_alpha   90.00
_cell.angle_beta   90.00
_cell.angle_gamma   90.00
#
_symmetry.space_group_name_H-M   'P 1'
#
loop_
_entity.id
_entity.type
_entity.pdbx_description
1 polymer ?
#
loop_
_entity_poly.entity_id
_entity_poly.type
_entity_poly.pdbx_seq_one_letter_code
_entity_poly.pdbx_strand_id
1 'polypeptide(L)'
;MCMSCVTIASVNQKGGQGKSQGAHALTMVLSSIYGKRVLLIDFDPHGVQKLLCGYKENILDAYPSANISLIFEDKLLDIDPIRVSEKVDAIFSNYLLAEYAERNIKNKENLLSKLVKRFEEEYDYIIIDSLRTTGSLMTSVVLAADKLFVPVKTNILDESGTVGFLDEVYAIMEAYDKEIEKITLIPNLYESNVNDKRESLSNIKNNHPKYLKSLGYKGEVLVAPPIPKRSLFDSAASDPEVYNIVKFIEKKAKSNRDILTLLKTITEMSI
;
A
#
# COMPACT_ATOMS: atom_id res chain seq x y z
N MET A 1 26.45 5.86 6.50
CA MET A 1 25.24 6.24 7.25
C MET A 1 24.23 5.14 7.00
N CYS A 2 23.76 4.45 8.04
CA CYS A 2 22.67 3.51 7.91
C CYS A 2 21.44 4.35 7.51
N MET A 3 20.86 4.11 6.33
CA MET A 3 19.59 4.73 5.99
C MET A 3 18.56 4.17 6.98
N SER A 4 17.79 5.05 7.63
CA SER A 4 16.64 4.64 8.43
C SER A 4 15.62 3.92 7.54
N CYS A 5 15.02 2.84 8.04
CA CYS A 5 13.91 2.19 7.37
C CYS A 5 12.79 3.20 7.11
N VAL A 6 12.19 3.15 5.91
CA VAL A 6 11.05 4.00 5.54
C VAL A 6 9.79 3.15 5.44
N THR A 7 8.74 3.54 6.16
CA THR A 7 7.45 2.86 6.13
C THR A 7 6.48 3.57 5.19
N ILE A 8 6.01 2.85 4.17
CA ILE A 8 5.09 3.37 3.16
C ILE A 8 3.78 2.57 3.23
N ALA A 9 2.67 3.25 3.45
CA ALA A 9 1.35 2.61 3.46
C ALA A 9 0.54 2.92 2.21
N SER A 10 0.00 1.87 1.58
CA SER A 10 -0.95 1.96 0.48
C SER A 10 -2.37 2.07 1.01
N VAL A 11 -2.98 3.24 0.86
CA VAL A 11 -4.25 3.61 1.53
C VAL A 11 -5.27 4.23 0.59
N ASN A 12 -6.55 3.92 0.80
CA ASN A 12 -7.76 4.49 0.18
C ASN A 12 -8.99 3.74 0.73
N GLN A 13 -10.08 4.42 1.08
CA GLN A 13 -11.33 3.78 1.52
C GLN A 13 -12.06 3.04 0.39
N LYS A 14 -11.89 3.45 -0.87
CA LYS A 14 -12.64 2.82 -1.96
C LYS A 14 -12.11 1.45 -2.36
N GLY A 15 -13.04 0.57 -2.71
CA GLY A 15 -12.77 -0.77 -3.20
C GLY A 15 -12.17 -0.79 -4.61
N GLY A 16 -11.21 -1.68 -4.83
CA GLY A 16 -10.62 -1.91 -6.15
C GLY A 16 -9.75 -0.78 -6.69
N GLN A 17 -9.34 0.19 -5.87
CA GLN A 17 -8.49 1.32 -6.30
C GLN A 17 -7.09 0.91 -6.74
N GLY A 18 -6.68 -0.34 -6.47
CA GLY A 18 -5.34 -0.86 -6.77
C GLY A 18 -4.38 -0.82 -5.59
N LYS A 19 -4.88 -0.83 -4.34
CA LYS A 19 -4.05 -0.81 -3.12
C LYS A 19 -3.12 -2.01 -3.04
N SER A 20 -3.68 -3.22 -2.96
CA SER A 20 -2.89 -4.44 -2.82
C SER A 20 -1.95 -4.64 -4.00
N GLN A 21 -2.43 -4.38 -5.22
CA GLN A 21 -1.63 -4.43 -6.44
C GLN A 21 -0.50 -3.41 -6.43
N GLY A 22 -0.76 -2.19 -5.96
CA GLY A 22 0.23 -1.12 -5.87
C GLY A 22 1.28 -1.39 -4.80
N ALA A 23 0.87 -1.84 -3.61
CA ALA A 23 1.76 -2.26 -2.53
C ALA A 23 2.67 -3.42 -2.98
N HIS A 24 2.10 -4.44 -3.63
CA HIS A 24 2.86 -5.54 -4.20
C HIS A 24 3.84 -5.07 -5.27
N ALA A 25 3.38 -4.23 -6.20
CA ALA A 25 4.23 -3.72 -7.27
C ALA A 25 5.38 -2.86 -6.76
N LEU A 26 5.12 -1.98 -5.80
CA LEU A 26 6.13 -1.17 -5.13
C LEU A 26 7.17 -2.06 -4.43
N THR A 27 6.71 -3.07 -3.69
CA THR A 27 7.56 -4.07 -3.01
C THR A 27 8.49 -4.79 -3.99
N MET A 28 7.94 -5.28 -5.10
CA MET A 28 8.71 -6.00 -6.12
C MET A 28 9.71 -5.09 -6.85
N VAL A 29 9.34 -3.84 -7.13
CA VAL A 29 10.24 -2.87 -7.77
C VAL A 29 11.38 -2.48 -6.83
N LEU A 30 11.09 -2.18 -5.56
CA LEU A 30 12.11 -1.86 -4.55
C LEU A 30 13.14 -2.99 -4.37
N SER A 31 12.67 -4.23 -4.27
CA SER A 31 13.55 -5.39 -4.11
C SER A 31 14.31 -5.73 -5.39
N SER A 32 13.61 -5.94 -6.51
CA SER A 32 14.20 -6.52 -7.72
C SER A 32 14.98 -5.52 -8.55
N ILE A 33 14.64 -4.22 -8.50
CA ILE A 33 15.27 -3.17 -9.31
C ILE A 33 16.24 -2.35 -8.47
N TYR A 34 15.83 -1.96 -7.27
CA TYR A 34 16.64 -1.12 -6.39
C TYR A 34 17.45 -1.92 -5.36
N GLY A 35 17.30 -3.26 -5.33
CA GLY A 35 18.09 -4.14 -4.49
C GLY A 35 17.82 -3.98 -2.99
N LYS A 36 16.66 -3.43 -2.60
CA LYS A 36 16.30 -3.11 -1.21
C LYS A 36 15.76 -4.33 -0.47
N ARG A 37 16.02 -4.40 0.83
CA ARG A 37 15.36 -5.32 1.76
C ARG A 37 13.99 -4.76 2.10
N VAL A 38 12.92 -5.50 1.80
CA VAL A 38 11.55 -5.02 1.97
C VAL A 38 10.74 -6.00 2.81
N LEU A 39 10.03 -5.47 3.81
CA LEU A 39 8.99 -6.21 4.53
C LEU A 39 7.62 -5.77 4.00
N LEU A 40 6.84 -6.72 3.49
CA LEU A 40 5.46 -6.49 3.09
C LEU A 40 4.51 -6.92 4.22
N ILE A 41 3.68 -6.01 4.72
CA ILE A 41 2.67 -6.27 5.75
C ILE A 41 1.29 -6.18 5.09
N ASP A 42 0.57 -7.30 5.03
CA ASP A 42 -0.85 -7.32 4.66
C ASP A 42 -1.68 -6.95 5.89
N PHE A 43 -2.31 -5.78 5.86
CA PHE A 43 -3.19 -5.27 6.92
C PHE A 43 -4.63 -5.08 6.39
N ASP A 44 -5.05 -5.97 5.49
CA ASP A 44 -6.43 -6.08 4.99
C ASP A 44 -7.00 -7.46 5.37
N PRO A 45 -8.12 -7.58 6.12
CA PRO A 45 -8.78 -8.85 6.44
C PRO A 45 -9.12 -9.75 5.23
N HIS A 46 -9.24 -9.20 4.02
CA HIS A 46 -9.37 -10.01 2.80
C HIS A 46 -8.09 -10.80 2.49
N GLY A 47 -6.94 -10.32 2.95
CA GLY A 47 -5.65 -10.99 2.87
C GLY A 47 -5.24 -11.32 1.45
N VAL A 48 -5.30 -10.36 0.53
CA VAL A 48 -5.04 -10.60 -0.89
C VAL A 48 -3.55 -10.76 -1.18
N GLN A 49 -2.65 -10.26 -0.31
CA GLN A 49 -1.21 -10.28 -0.59
C GLN A 49 -0.64 -11.69 -0.67
N LYS A 50 -1.14 -12.65 0.11
CA LYS A 50 -0.69 -14.05 0.03
C LYS A 50 -0.86 -14.61 -1.38
N LEU A 51 -1.99 -14.30 -2.03
CA LEU A 51 -2.26 -14.70 -3.41
C LEU A 51 -1.36 -13.94 -4.39
N LEU A 52 -1.14 -12.64 -4.19
CA LEU A 52 -0.22 -11.84 -5.02
C LEU A 52 1.24 -12.30 -4.90
N CYS A 53 1.61 -12.90 -3.77
CA CYS A 53 2.93 -13.50 -3.55
C CYS A 53 3.03 -14.96 -4.04
N GLY A 54 1.97 -15.53 -4.60
CA GLY A 54 1.97 -16.88 -5.17
C GLY A 54 1.66 -18.01 -4.18
N TYR A 55 1.21 -17.68 -2.97
CA TYR A 55 0.77 -18.67 -2.00
C TYR A 55 -0.71 -18.98 -2.13
N LYS A 56 -1.11 -20.12 -1.57
CA LYS A 56 -2.52 -20.50 -1.40
C LYS A 56 -3.14 -19.76 -0.22
N GLU A 57 -4.46 -19.74 -0.16
CA GLU A 57 -5.19 -19.05 0.92
C GLU A 57 -4.84 -19.55 2.32
N ASN A 58 -4.49 -20.84 2.45
CA ASN A 58 -4.20 -21.49 3.72
C ASN A 58 -2.72 -21.41 4.15
N ILE A 59 -1.92 -20.48 3.58
CA ILE A 59 -0.50 -20.35 3.92
C ILE A 59 -0.24 -20.17 5.43
N LEU A 60 -1.17 -19.53 6.14
CA LEU A 60 -1.06 -19.28 7.58
C LEU A 60 -1.24 -20.55 8.43
N ASP A 61 -1.75 -21.66 7.88
CA ASP A 61 -1.78 -22.95 8.58
C ASP A 61 -0.36 -23.54 8.69
N ALA A 62 0.47 -23.30 7.67
CA ALA A 62 1.86 -23.74 7.64
C ALA A 62 2.80 -22.75 8.36
N TYR A 63 2.46 -21.47 8.35
CA TYR A 63 3.26 -20.38 8.95
C TYR A 63 2.39 -19.49 9.86
N PRO A 64 1.94 -19.99 11.02
CA PRO A 64 1.08 -19.24 11.91
C PRO A 64 1.75 -17.98 12.48
N SER A 65 3.08 -17.97 12.60
CA SER A 65 3.87 -16.80 13.02
C SER A 65 3.84 -15.66 12.01
N ALA A 66 3.54 -15.92 10.74
CA ALA A 66 3.42 -14.88 9.71
C ALA A 66 2.04 -14.20 9.71
N ASN A 67 1.24 -14.36 10.76
CA ASN A 67 -0.09 -13.79 10.86
C ASN A 67 -0.08 -12.44 11.60
N ILE A 68 -0.47 -11.38 10.91
CA ILE A 68 -0.53 -10.02 11.46
C ILE A 68 -1.49 -9.88 12.64
N SER A 69 -2.53 -10.72 12.72
CA SER A 69 -3.55 -10.67 13.78
C SER A 69 -2.96 -10.93 15.18
N LEU A 70 -1.78 -11.56 15.26
CA LEU A 70 -1.07 -11.81 16.52
C LEU A 70 -0.73 -10.53 17.29
N ILE A 71 -0.66 -9.36 16.63
CA ILE A 71 -0.43 -8.08 17.32
C ILE A 71 -1.55 -7.78 18.33
N PHE A 72 -2.77 -8.25 18.09
CA PHE A 72 -3.94 -8.05 18.95
C PHE A 72 -4.09 -9.13 20.03
N GLU A 73 -3.21 -10.13 20.06
CA GLU A 73 -3.22 -11.21 21.05
C GLU A 73 -2.10 -11.08 22.09
N ASP A 74 -1.42 -9.93 22.15
CA ASP A 74 -0.20 -9.73 22.95
C ASP A 74 0.96 -10.68 22.56
N LYS A 75 0.93 -11.16 21.30
CA LYS A 75 1.92 -12.08 20.72
C LYS A 75 2.79 -11.39 19.68
N LEU A 76 3.06 -10.09 19.88
CA LEU A 76 3.84 -9.29 18.94
C LEU A 76 5.22 -9.88 18.67
N LEU A 77 5.86 -10.50 19.68
CA LEU A 77 7.17 -11.13 19.59
C LEU A 77 7.16 -12.47 18.85
N ASP A 78 6.01 -13.14 18.79
CA ASP A 78 5.84 -14.43 18.10
C ASP A 78 5.69 -14.23 16.58
N ILE A 79 5.49 -12.99 16.13
CA ILE A 79 5.39 -12.69 14.70
C ILE A 79 6.75 -12.88 14.04
N ASP A 80 6.78 -13.67 12.98
CA ASP A 80 7.97 -13.93 12.18
C ASP A 80 7.59 -13.88 10.69
N PRO A 81 8.16 -12.94 9.90
CA PRO A 81 7.92 -12.84 8.47
C PRO A 81 8.38 -14.09 7.72
N ILE A 82 7.73 -14.40 6.60
CA ILE A 82 8.17 -15.47 5.69
C ILE A 82 8.77 -14.91 4.41
N ARG A 83 9.83 -15.56 3.92
CA ARG A 83 10.52 -15.20 2.68
C ARG A 83 9.65 -15.52 1.47
N VAL A 84 9.28 -14.48 0.71
CA VAL A 84 8.41 -14.61 -0.48
C VAL A 84 9.15 -14.38 -1.79
N SER A 85 10.23 -13.61 -1.78
CA SER A 85 11.12 -13.45 -2.93
C SER A 85 12.52 -13.01 -2.49
N GLU A 86 13.46 -12.83 -3.42
CA GLU A 86 14.79 -12.33 -3.08
C GLU A 86 14.69 -10.93 -2.44
N LYS A 87 15.14 -10.81 -1.19
CA LYS A 87 15.07 -9.60 -0.34
C LYS A 87 13.66 -9.12 0.03
N VAL A 88 12.64 -9.98 -0.12
CA VAL A 88 11.28 -9.68 0.34
C VAL A 88 10.81 -10.73 1.33
N ASP A 89 10.48 -10.25 2.52
CA ASP A 89 9.77 -11.01 3.54
C ASP A 89 8.35 -10.46 3.68
N ALA A 90 7.40 -11.29 4.13
CA ALA A 90 6.00 -10.88 4.25
C ALA A 90 5.35 -11.39 5.55
N ILE A 91 4.46 -10.54 6.08
CA ILE A 91 3.49 -10.89 7.11
C ILE A 91 2.11 -10.76 6.47
N PHE A 92 1.31 -11.81 6.57
CA PHE A 92 0.00 -11.91 5.93
C PHE A 92 -1.15 -11.76 6.92
N SER A 93 -2.35 -11.57 6.37
CA SER A 93 -3.60 -11.48 7.12
C SER A 93 -4.62 -12.50 6.64
N ASN A 94 -5.68 -12.60 7.45
CA ASN A 94 -6.91 -13.29 7.12
C ASN A 94 -8.10 -12.55 7.76
N TYR A 95 -9.29 -13.12 7.60
CA TYR A 95 -10.55 -12.51 8.06
C TYR A 95 -10.59 -12.23 9.58
N LEU A 96 -9.80 -12.94 10.40
CA LEU A 96 -9.73 -12.74 11.84
C LEU A 96 -9.15 -11.37 12.23
N LEU A 97 -8.41 -10.72 11.33
CA LEU A 97 -7.86 -9.38 11.58
C LEU A 97 -8.97 -8.38 11.95
N ALA A 98 -10.11 -8.42 11.27
CA ALA A 98 -11.25 -7.55 11.56
C ALA A 98 -11.83 -7.83 12.96
N GLU A 99 -12.07 -9.11 13.26
CA GLU A 99 -12.60 -9.54 14.56
C GLU A 99 -11.67 -9.12 15.71
N TYR A 100 -10.36 -9.28 15.54
CA TYR A 100 -9.40 -9.00 16.59
C TYR A 100 -9.20 -7.50 16.80
N ALA A 101 -9.30 -6.71 15.73
CA ALA A 101 -9.26 -5.26 15.80
C ALA A 101 -10.47 -4.67 16.56
N GLU A 102 -11.61 -5.36 16.62
CA GLU A 102 -12.79 -4.93 17.38
C GLU A 102 -12.65 -5.16 18.89
N ARG A 103 -11.68 -5.98 19.33
CA ARG A 103 -11.44 -6.24 20.75
C ARG A 103 -11.11 -4.95 21.50
N ASN A 104 -11.53 -4.90 22.76
CA ASN A 104 -11.26 -3.77 23.66
C ASN A 104 -9.84 -3.87 24.22
N ILE A 105 -8.85 -3.55 23.37
CA ILE A 105 -7.43 -3.54 23.70
C ILE A 105 -6.98 -2.09 23.85
N LYS A 106 -6.31 -1.78 24.96
CA LYS A 106 -5.80 -0.43 25.22
C LYS A 106 -4.72 -0.07 24.20
N ASN A 107 -4.81 1.13 23.62
CA ASN A 107 -3.85 1.67 22.64
C ASN A 107 -3.65 0.75 21.42
N LYS A 108 -4.70 0.04 20.99
CA LYS A 108 -4.61 -0.94 19.90
C LYS A 108 -4.14 -0.34 18.58
N GLU A 109 -4.43 0.95 18.37
CA GLU A 109 -4.03 1.73 17.21
C GLU A 109 -2.50 1.83 17.09
N ASN A 110 -1.76 1.72 18.21
CA ASN A 110 -0.30 1.78 18.22
C ASN A 110 0.37 0.41 18.00
N LEU A 111 -0.39 -0.70 17.96
CA LEU A 111 0.19 -2.04 17.88
C LEU A 111 0.92 -2.27 16.55
N LEU A 112 0.39 -1.77 15.44
CA LEU A 112 1.06 -1.85 14.14
C LEU A 112 2.37 -1.03 14.14
N SER A 113 2.37 0.16 14.76
CA SER A 113 3.58 0.97 14.90
C SER A 113 4.67 0.27 15.72
N LYS A 114 4.28 -0.45 16.78
CA LYS A 114 5.22 -1.28 17.57
C LYS A 114 5.81 -2.42 16.75
N LEU A 115 5.01 -3.04 15.89
CA LEU A 115 5.48 -4.09 14.99
C LEU A 115 6.46 -3.53 13.95
N VAL A 116 6.13 -2.41 13.33
CA VAL A 116 7.01 -1.72 12.38
C VAL A 116 8.35 -1.40 13.03
N LYS A 117 8.33 -0.80 14.23
CA LYS A 117 9.54 -0.49 14.99
C LYS A 117 10.40 -1.71 15.30
N ARG A 118 9.78 -2.88 15.56
CA ARG A 118 10.53 -4.13 15.79
C ARG A 118 11.40 -4.52 14.60
N PHE A 119 10.95 -4.24 13.38
CA PHE A 119 11.61 -4.66 12.14
C PHE A 119 12.43 -3.54 11.46
N GLU A 120 12.49 -2.33 12.03
CA GLU A 120 13.08 -1.16 11.37
C GLU A 120 14.61 -1.26 11.11
N GLU A 121 15.33 -2.11 11.83
CA GLU A 121 16.77 -2.33 11.59
C GLU A 121 17.05 -3.42 10.55
N GLU A 122 16.05 -4.27 10.26
CA GLU A 122 16.19 -5.45 9.39
C GLU A 122 15.91 -5.14 7.91
N TYR A 123 15.10 -4.11 7.65
CA TYR A 123 14.63 -3.75 6.32
C TYR A 123 15.00 -2.31 5.95
N ASP A 124 15.12 -2.06 4.65
CA ASP A 124 15.29 -0.69 4.15
C ASP A 124 13.92 -0.01 3.96
N TYR A 125 12.88 -0.81 3.68
CA TYR A 125 11.50 -0.37 3.53
C TYR A 125 10.51 -1.34 4.17
N ILE A 126 9.47 -0.80 4.78
CA ILE A 126 8.28 -1.55 5.19
C ILE A 126 7.10 -1.05 4.35
N ILE A 127 6.43 -1.95 3.64
CA ILE A 127 5.25 -1.64 2.82
C ILE A 127 4.02 -2.20 3.50
N ILE A 128 3.04 -1.35 3.78
CA ILE A 128 1.78 -1.74 4.42
C ILE A 128 0.65 -1.70 3.39
N ASP A 129 -0.02 -2.82 3.16
CA ASP A 129 -1.28 -2.87 2.40
C ASP A 129 -2.47 -2.72 3.33
N SER A 130 -3.26 -1.66 3.18
CA SER A 130 -4.34 -1.34 4.11
C SER A 130 -5.70 -1.91 3.68
N LEU A 131 -6.54 -2.18 4.68
CA LEU A 131 -7.97 -2.40 4.51
C LEU A 131 -8.71 -1.23 3.84
N ARG A 132 -9.93 -1.51 3.36
CA ARG A 132 -10.90 -0.58 2.76
C ARG A 132 -11.79 0.18 3.77
N THR A 133 -11.58 0.05 5.08
CA THR A 133 -12.51 0.56 6.10
C THR A 133 -11.94 1.75 6.86
N THR A 134 -12.84 2.49 7.49
CA THR A 134 -12.54 3.56 8.45
C THR A 134 -12.29 2.99 9.85
N GLY A 135 -11.89 3.85 10.78
CA GLY A 135 -11.73 3.50 12.20
C GLY A 135 -10.36 2.95 12.58
N SER A 136 -10.29 2.13 13.64
CA SER A 136 -9.02 1.80 14.32
C SER A 136 -7.93 1.17 13.45
N LEU A 137 -8.30 0.38 12.43
CA LEU A 137 -7.34 -0.20 11.49
C LEU A 137 -6.72 0.88 10.60
N MET A 138 -7.51 1.83 10.09
CA MET A 138 -6.99 2.97 9.33
C MET A 138 -6.10 3.85 10.20
N THR A 139 -6.52 4.12 11.45
CA THR A 139 -5.69 4.84 12.42
C THR A 139 -4.36 4.13 12.61
N SER A 140 -4.36 2.80 12.80
CA SER A 140 -3.12 2.02 12.97
C SER A 140 -2.16 2.18 11.79
N VAL A 141 -2.69 2.20 10.57
CA VAL A 141 -1.90 2.37 9.35
C VAL A 141 -1.31 3.77 9.26
N VAL A 142 -2.08 4.82 9.53
CA VAL A 142 -1.57 6.21 9.52
C VAL A 142 -0.49 6.41 10.58
N LEU A 143 -0.69 5.87 11.79
CA LEU A 143 0.29 5.98 12.87
C LEU A 143 1.62 5.28 12.55
N ALA A 144 1.55 4.15 11.84
CA ALA A 144 2.72 3.34 11.51
C ALA A 144 3.49 3.85 10.28
N ALA A 145 2.88 4.67 9.42
CA ALA A 145 3.47 5.08 8.15
C ALA A 145 4.31 6.37 8.27
N ASP A 146 5.37 6.47 7.48
CA ASP A 146 6.10 7.73 7.23
C ASP A 146 5.55 8.42 5.99
N LYS A 147 5.15 7.62 4.99
CA LYS A 147 4.66 8.08 3.68
C LYS A 147 3.39 7.33 3.29
N LEU A 148 2.49 8.01 2.59
CA LEU A 148 1.27 7.43 2.07
C LEU A 148 1.29 7.35 0.55
N PHE A 149 0.88 6.20 0.05
CA PHE A 149 0.68 5.89 -1.35
C PHE A 149 -0.84 5.73 -1.58
N VAL A 150 -1.44 6.60 -2.39
CA VAL A 150 -2.90 6.70 -2.52
C VAL A 150 -3.33 6.43 -3.97
N PRO A 151 -3.65 5.17 -4.33
CA PRO A 151 -4.24 4.85 -5.62
C PRO A 151 -5.63 5.47 -5.75
N VAL A 152 -5.87 6.18 -6.84
CA VAL A 152 -7.16 6.82 -7.13
C VAL A 152 -7.62 6.41 -8.52
N LYS A 153 -8.70 5.64 -8.63
CA LYS A 153 -9.32 5.40 -9.93
C LYS A 153 -9.70 6.72 -10.57
N THR A 154 -9.31 6.92 -11.82
CA THR A 154 -9.64 8.16 -12.54
C THR A 154 -11.10 8.14 -13.02
N ASN A 155 -12.09 8.02 -12.15
CA ASN A 155 -13.49 8.30 -12.50
C ASN A 155 -14.05 9.33 -11.50
N ILE A 156 -15.10 10.05 -11.88
CA ILE A 156 -15.59 11.20 -11.11
C ILE A 156 -16.07 10.76 -9.71
N LEU A 157 -16.79 9.64 -9.62
CA LEU A 157 -17.32 9.16 -8.35
C LEU A 157 -16.20 8.72 -7.38
N ASP A 158 -15.21 7.96 -7.85
CA ASP A 158 -14.08 7.47 -7.04
C ASP A 158 -13.11 8.57 -6.66
N GLU A 159 -12.90 9.54 -7.55
CA GLU A 159 -12.13 10.75 -7.28
C GLU A 159 -12.80 11.60 -6.20
N SER A 160 -14.10 11.91 -6.34
CA SER A 160 -14.83 12.71 -5.35
C SER A 160 -14.79 12.09 -3.94
N GLY A 161 -14.95 10.76 -3.84
CA GLY A 161 -14.85 10.09 -2.54
C GLY A 161 -13.44 10.03 -1.95
N THR A 162 -12.39 10.31 -2.75
CA THR A 162 -11.03 10.41 -2.22
C THR A 162 -10.86 11.68 -1.38
N VAL A 163 -11.60 12.75 -1.66
CA VAL A 163 -11.55 13.99 -0.86
C VAL A 163 -11.93 13.73 0.60
N GLY A 164 -13.06 13.07 0.84
CA GLY A 164 -13.48 12.72 2.20
C GLY A 164 -12.54 11.72 2.89
N PHE A 165 -11.88 10.84 2.13
CA PHE A 165 -10.82 9.99 2.67
C PHE A 165 -9.60 10.81 3.15
N LEU A 166 -9.19 11.82 2.38
CA LEU A 166 -8.08 12.70 2.76
C LEU A 166 -8.40 13.51 4.03
N ASP A 167 -9.66 13.91 4.22
CA ASP A 167 -10.12 14.55 5.47
C ASP A 167 -9.94 13.62 6.67
N GLU A 168 -10.32 12.35 6.55
CA GLU A 168 -10.18 11.38 7.64
C GLU A 168 -8.72 11.11 7.97
N VAL A 169 -7.86 10.96 6.95
CA VAL A 169 -6.41 10.83 7.15
C VAL A 169 -5.87 12.03 7.91
N TYR A 170 -6.24 13.24 7.49
CA TYR A 170 -5.79 14.47 8.13
C TYR A 170 -6.31 14.59 9.58
N ALA A 171 -7.57 14.24 9.83
CA ALA A 171 -8.15 14.23 11.18
C ALA A 171 -7.43 13.25 12.11
N ILE A 172 -7.00 12.08 11.60
CA ILE A 172 -6.17 11.14 12.36
C ILE A 172 -4.80 11.78 12.66
N MET A 173 -4.18 12.41 11.67
CA MET A 173 -2.89 13.08 11.86
C MET A 173 -2.96 14.15 12.95
N GLU A 174 -4.00 14.99 12.95
CA GLU A 174 -4.21 16.00 13.97
C GLU A 174 -4.51 15.40 15.35
N ALA A 175 -5.37 14.38 15.41
CA ALA A 175 -5.77 13.76 16.67
C ALA A 175 -4.62 13.06 17.41
N TYR A 176 -3.61 12.60 16.68
CA TYR A 176 -2.47 11.85 17.22
C TYR A 176 -1.13 12.58 17.11
N ASP A 177 -1.13 13.84 16.67
CA ASP A 177 0.10 14.61 16.39
C ASP A 177 1.07 13.83 15.49
N LYS A 178 0.52 13.15 14.48
CA LYS A 178 1.28 12.29 13.57
C LYS A 178 1.66 13.07 12.31
N GLU A 179 2.97 13.18 12.09
CA GLU A 179 3.52 13.68 10.84
C GLU A 179 3.63 12.56 9.79
N ILE A 180 3.10 12.85 8.60
CA ILE A 180 3.33 12.09 7.36
C ILE A 180 4.19 12.98 6.47
N GLU A 181 5.35 12.49 6.07
CA GLU A 181 6.33 13.25 5.30
C GLU A 181 5.83 13.52 3.88
N LYS A 182 5.16 12.54 3.29
CA LYS A 182 4.80 12.54 1.87
C LYS A 182 3.50 11.80 1.62
N ILE A 183 2.63 12.38 0.80
CA ILE A 183 1.45 11.73 0.20
C ILE A 183 1.63 11.71 -1.31
N THR A 184 1.66 10.53 -1.90
CA THR A 184 1.75 10.35 -3.37
C THR A 184 0.42 9.82 -3.91
N LEU A 185 -0.29 10.66 -4.67
CA LEU A 185 -1.52 10.28 -5.36
C LEU A 185 -1.17 9.55 -6.66
N ILE A 186 -1.79 8.40 -6.89
CA ILE A 186 -1.53 7.54 -8.06
C ILE A 186 -2.82 7.42 -8.88
N PRO A 187 -2.99 8.22 -9.95
CA PRO A 187 -4.13 8.08 -10.83
C PRO A 187 -4.09 6.70 -11.51
N ASN A 188 -5.11 5.88 -11.32
CA ASN A 188 -5.15 4.49 -11.75
C ASN A 188 -6.31 4.22 -12.71
N LEU A 189 -6.15 3.19 -13.56
CA LEU A 189 -7.11 2.77 -14.58
C LEU A 189 -7.54 3.92 -15.53
N TYR A 190 -6.54 4.67 -16.00
CA TYR A 190 -6.71 5.82 -16.88
C TYR A 190 -6.92 5.40 -18.35
N GLU A 191 -7.86 6.07 -19.02
CA GLU A 191 -8.17 5.92 -20.44
C GLU A 191 -8.30 7.33 -21.05
N SER A 192 -7.34 7.75 -21.87
CA SER A 192 -7.24 9.13 -22.36
C SER A 192 -8.36 9.53 -23.33
N ASN A 193 -9.03 8.55 -23.94
CA ASN A 193 -10.14 8.74 -24.88
C ASN A 193 -11.52 8.90 -24.19
N VAL A 194 -11.57 8.89 -22.86
CA VAL A 194 -12.82 9.03 -22.08
C VAL A 194 -12.81 10.36 -21.33
N ASN A 195 -13.85 11.19 -21.54
CA ASN A 195 -13.93 12.54 -20.96
C ASN A 195 -13.87 12.53 -19.43
N ASP A 196 -14.71 11.73 -18.78
CA ASP A 196 -14.77 11.61 -17.32
C ASP A 196 -13.41 11.21 -16.71
N LYS A 197 -12.64 10.37 -17.43
CA LYS A 197 -11.29 9.96 -17.01
C LYS A 197 -10.31 11.14 -17.06
N ARG A 198 -10.40 11.99 -18.10
CA ARG A 198 -9.58 13.19 -18.26
C ARG A 198 -9.91 14.25 -17.22
N GLU A 199 -11.21 14.46 -16.95
CA GLU A 199 -11.67 15.38 -15.92
C GLU A 199 -11.23 14.94 -14.53
N SER A 200 -11.47 13.67 -14.17
CA SER A 200 -11.01 13.09 -12.91
C SER A 200 -9.49 13.21 -12.75
N LEU A 201 -8.70 12.94 -13.79
CA LEU A 201 -7.25 13.14 -13.75
C LEU A 201 -6.86 14.61 -13.51
N SER A 202 -7.59 15.56 -14.12
CA SER A 202 -7.37 16.99 -13.88
C SER A 202 -7.62 17.35 -12.42
N ASN A 203 -8.70 16.84 -11.82
CA ASN A 203 -9.03 17.08 -10.42
C ASN A 203 -7.95 16.52 -9.48
N ILE A 204 -7.50 15.28 -9.72
CA ILE A 204 -6.43 14.66 -8.92
C ILE A 204 -5.14 15.48 -9.02
N LYS A 205 -4.79 15.98 -10.20
CA LYS A 205 -3.55 16.77 -10.40
C LYS A 205 -3.62 18.17 -9.81
N ASN A 206 -4.75 18.85 -9.96
CA ASN A 206 -4.84 20.29 -9.74
C ASN A 206 -5.57 20.68 -8.46
N ASN A 207 -6.49 19.83 -7.96
CA ASN A 207 -7.37 20.16 -6.85
C ASN A 207 -6.97 19.41 -5.59
N HIS A 208 -6.71 18.11 -5.63
CA HIS A 208 -6.39 17.31 -4.43
C HIS A 208 -5.14 17.80 -3.68
N PRO A 209 -4.02 18.18 -4.34
CA PRO A 209 -2.88 18.74 -3.62
C PRO A 209 -3.21 20.06 -2.92
N LYS A 210 -3.99 20.95 -3.58
CA LYS A 210 -4.43 22.21 -2.97
C LYS A 210 -5.36 21.96 -1.79
N TYR A 211 -6.22 20.95 -1.90
CA TYR A 211 -7.13 20.56 -0.84
C TYR A 211 -6.38 20.11 0.41
N LEU A 212 -5.44 19.18 0.29
CA LEU A 212 -4.57 18.76 1.39
C LEU A 212 -3.84 19.95 2.04
N LYS A 213 -3.29 20.85 1.22
CA LYS A 213 -2.65 22.07 1.74
C LYS A 213 -3.63 23.00 2.46
N SER A 214 -4.89 23.08 2.02
CA SER A 214 -5.92 23.88 2.68
C SER A 214 -6.35 23.33 4.02
N LEU A 215 -6.23 22.01 4.24
CA LEU A 215 -6.46 21.39 5.55
C LEU A 215 -5.37 21.75 6.57
N GLY A 216 -4.16 22.10 6.10
CA GLY A 216 -3.00 22.37 6.95
C GLY A 216 -1.87 21.36 6.80
N TYR A 217 -1.98 20.37 5.90
CA TYR A 217 -0.97 19.34 5.69
C TYR A 217 0.38 19.94 5.23
N LYS A 218 1.42 19.77 6.05
CA LYS A 218 2.75 20.37 5.83
C LYS A 218 3.65 19.54 4.93
N GLY A 219 3.49 18.21 4.89
CA GLY A 219 4.34 17.31 4.12
C GLY A 219 4.22 17.47 2.60
N GLU A 220 5.05 16.75 1.86
CA GLU A 220 5.05 16.79 0.40
C GLU A 220 3.77 16.13 -0.18
N VAL A 221 3.20 16.72 -1.23
CA VAL A 221 2.11 16.10 -1.99
C VAL A 221 2.56 15.95 -3.44
N LEU A 222 2.62 14.70 -3.89
CA LEU A 222 3.02 14.36 -5.25
C LEU A 222 1.85 13.70 -5.99
N VAL A 223 1.82 13.88 -7.31
CA VAL A 223 0.87 13.18 -8.18
C VAL A 223 1.66 12.46 -9.25
N ALA A 224 1.65 11.14 -9.21
CA ALA A 224 2.40 10.33 -10.16
C ALA A 224 1.77 10.35 -11.56
N PRO A 225 2.51 9.95 -12.61
CA PRO A 225 1.92 9.78 -13.92
C PRO A 225 0.81 8.71 -13.88
N PRO A 226 -0.26 8.87 -14.68
CA PRO A 226 -1.42 7.99 -14.61
C PRO A 226 -1.10 6.56 -15.09
N ILE A 227 -1.52 5.56 -14.33
CA ILE A 227 -1.46 4.15 -14.72
C ILE A 227 -2.59 3.86 -15.72
N PRO A 228 -2.29 3.43 -16.96
CA PRO A 228 -3.31 3.08 -17.94
C PRO A 228 -4.15 1.88 -17.50
N LYS A 229 -5.44 1.85 -17.85
CA LYS A 229 -6.32 0.69 -17.57
C LYS A 229 -5.84 -0.59 -18.24
N ARG A 230 -5.20 -0.48 -19.42
CA ARG A 230 -4.57 -1.62 -20.11
C ARG A 230 -3.26 -2.08 -19.45
N SER A 231 -3.00 -1.71 -18.19
CA SER A 231 -1.87 -2.23 -17.43
C SER A 231 -2.23 -3.57 -16.79
N LEU A 232 -1.35 -4.55 -17.03
CA LEU A 232 -1.15 -5.86 -16.41
C LEU A 232 -2.29 -6.60 -15.70
N PHE A 233 -3.00 -5.98 -14.76
CA PHE A 233 -3.81 -6.68 -13.76
C PHE A 233 -5.07 -7.36 -14.32
N ASP A 234 -5.64 -6.88 -15.43
CA ASP A 234 -6.77 -7.57 -16.10
C ASP A 234 -6.32 -8.86 -16.83
N SER A 235 -5.04 -8.97 -17.19
CA SER A 235 -4.48 -10.10 -17.95
C SER A 235 -3.62 -11.05 -17.10
N ALA A 236 -3.49 -10.76 -15.80
CA ALA A 236 -2.53 -11.36 -14.90
C ALA A 236 -3.11 -12.50 -14.03
N ALA A 237 -4.43 -12.64 -13.94
CA ALA A 237 -5.07 -13.63 -13.08
C ALA A 237 -4.78 -15.11 -13.48
N SER A 238 -4.25 -15.36 -14.69
CA SER A 238 -4.02 -16.70 -15.24
C SER A 238 -2.55 -17.10 -15.40
N ASP A 239 -1.59 -16.24 -15.05
CA ASP A 239 -0.17 -16.47 -15.29
C ASP A 239 0.60 -16.59 -13.97
N PRO A 240 1.17 -17.77 -13.64
CA PRO A 240 1.92 -17.97 -12.39
C PRO A 240 3.12 -17.05 -12.22
N GLU A 241 3.62 -16.41 -13.27
CA GLU A 241 4.74 -15.46 -13.16
C GLU A 241 4.32 -14.07 -12.67
N VAL A 242 3.01 -13.79 -12.62
CA VAL A 242 2.46 -12.50 -12.13
C VAL A 242 2.85 -12.21 -10.70
N TYR A 243 3.13 -13.24 -9.92
CA TYR A 243 3.60 -13.09 -8.55
C TYR A 243 4.91 -12.29 -8.48
N ASN A 244 5.74 -12.35 -9.53
CA ASN A 244 6.85 -11.41 -9.72
C ASN A 244 6.51 -10.45 -10.87
N ILE A 245 5.85 -9.34 -10.53
CA ILE A 245 5.38 -8.36 -11.52
C ILE A 245 6.52 -7.83 -12.41
N VAL A 246 7.74 -7.70 -11.88
CA VAL A 246 8.90 -7.21 -12.65
C VAL A 246 9.28 -8.23 -13.73
N LYS A 247 9.47 -9.50 -13.35
CA LYS A 247 9.77 -10.58 -14.31
C LYS A 247 8.64 -10.76 -15.34
N PHE A 248 7.40 -10.69 -14.90
CA PHE A 248 6.25 -10.79 -15.80
C PHE A 248 6.22 -9.62 -16.81
N ILE A 249 6.50 -8.39 -16.38
CA ILE A 249 6.60 -7.23 -17.28
C ILE A 249 7.78 -7.39 -18.26
N GLU A 250 8.95 -7.77 -17.75
CA GLU A 250 10.17 -7.95 -18.56
C GLU A 250 10.02 -9.03 -19.64
N LYS A 251 9.33 -10.14 -19.32
CA LYS A 251 9.08 -11.21 -20.29
C LYS A 251 8.02 -10.84 -21.34
N LYS A 252 7.02 -10.04 -20.98
CA LYS A 252 6.01 -9.50 -21.92
C LYS A 252 6.45 -8.17 -22.58
N ALA A 253 7.73 -7.78 -22.43
CA ALA A 253 8.23 -6.43 -22.70
C ALA A 253 8.22 -5.94 -24.15
N LYS A 254 7.87 -6.73 -25.19
CA LYS A 254 7.69 -6.13 -26.53
C LYS A 254 6.50 -5.16 -26.59
N SER A 255 5.51 -5.31 -25.71
CA SER A 255 4.31 -4.45 -25.67
C SER A 255 4.15 -3.60 -24.41
N ASN A 256 5.00 -3.76 -23.38
CA ASN A 256 4.77 -3.20 -22.03
C ASN A 256 5.97 -2.47 -21.38
N ARG A 257 7.02 -2.11 -22.13
CA ARG A 257 8.21 -1.39 -21.57
C ARG A 257 7.86 -0.11 -20.82
N ASP A 258 6.84 0.61 -21.28
CA ASP A 258 6.39 1.86 -20.66
C ASP A 258 5.88 1.68 -19.23
N ILE A 259 5.38 0.49 -18.88
CA ILE A 259 4.82 0.21 -17.56
C ILE A 259 5.93 0.02 -16.53
N LEU A 260 7.03 -0.64 -16.87
CA LEU A 260 8.16 -0.78 -15.95
C LEU A 260 8.78 0.59 -15.64
N THR A 261 8.95 1.43 -16.66
CA THR A 261 9.42 2.81 -16.48
C THR A 261 8.45 3.60 -15.60
N LEU A 262 7.15 3.47 -15.85
CA LEU A 262 6.12 4.11 -15.04
C LEU A 262 6.18 3.68 -13.57
N LEU A 263 6.28 2.37 -13.30
CA LEU A 263 6.39 1.84 -11.93
C LEU A 263 7.69 2.29 -11.25
N LYS A 264 8.81 2.39 -11.99
CA LYS A 264 10.06 2.96 -11.47
C LYS A 264 9.87 4.43 -11.07
N THR A 265 9.27 5.25 -11.94
CA THR A 265 8.98 6.65 -11.64
C THR A 265 8.05 6.80 -10.44
N ILE A 266 6.98 6.00 -10.37
CA ILE A 266 6.08 5.97 -9.21
C ILE A 266 6.85 5.60 -7.93
N THR A 267 7.75 4.62 -8.00
CA THR A 267 8.56 4.21 -6.86
C THR A 267 9.49 5.33 -6.42
N GLU A 268 10.21 5.97 -7.34
CA GLU A 268 11.11 7.11 -7.06
C GLU A 268 10.37 8.28 -6.41
N MET A 269 9.14 8.57 -6.87
CA MET A 269 8.31 9.59 -6.25
C MET A 269 7.86 9.19 -4.84
N SER A 270 7.65 7.91 -4.59
CA SER A 270 7.10 7.39 -3.34
C SER A 270 8.15 7.20 -2.24
N ILE A 271 9.43 7.04 -2.59
CA ILE A 271 10.54 6.87 -1.65
C ILE A 271 11.13 8.18 -1.13
#